data_AF-A0A7X1NIP1-F1
#
_entry.id   AF-A0A7X1NIP1-F1
#
_cell.length_a   1.000
_cell.length_b   1.000
_cell.length_c   1.000
_cell.angle_alpha   90.00
_cell.angle_beta   90.00
_cell.angle_gamma   90.00
#
_symmetry.space_group_name_H-M   'P 1'
#
loop_
_entity.id
_entity.type
_entity.pdbx_description
1 polymer ?
#
loop_
_entity_poly.entity_id
_entity_poly.type
_entity_poly.pdbx_seq_one_letter_code
_entity_poly.pdbx_strand_id
1 'polypeptide(L)'
;MNCITLFLCGDVMLGRGIDQILKHPNRPHLFEPYVRSAKDYVSLAEANAGPLPERVPFDYVWGDALRELDRMNPDARIINLETAVTSSEDAWPSKGIHYRMHPANAPVLSAAKIDCCSLANNHVLDWGYCGLTETLSTLRAAGIHTAGAGQDDVEAATPALIELLGRGRVVVFALATQGSGVGEDWAAGRRRPGVNRLADLSAESVRAIATQVRRFKQPADVVVVSIHWGENFDFDIPVSHRRFAHDLIDSAAVDVVHGHSSHHVKGIEVYQDKLILYGAGDFINDYEGIGGQETYRGDLSLMYFPVVDIATGKLVELSMTPTQTRRFRVNRAPEEGIRWLEETLNRESPPLGARVERRADDALVLRAFA
;
A
#
# COMPACT_ATOMS: atom_id res chain seq x y z
N MET A 1 19.71 -16.61 14.12
CA MET A 1 19.35 -15.39 13.37
C MET A 1 18.01 -14.92 13.90
N ASN A 2 17.90 -13.66 14.34
CA ASN A 2 16.64 -13.10 14.85
C ASN A 2 15.96 -12.37 13.68
N CYS A 3 15.27 -13.12 12.81
CA CYS A 3 14.66 -12.57 11.61
C CYS A 3 13.15 -12.42 11.77
N ILE A 4 12.60 -11.31 11.33
CA ILE A 4 11.15 -11.11 11.27
C ILE A 4 10.66 -11.23 9.84
N THR A 5 9.42 -11.67 9.66
CA THR A 5 8.76 -11.68 8.36
C THR A 5 7.71 -10.58 8.33
N LEU A 6 7.80 -9.68 7.37
CA LEU A 6 6.74 -8.69 7.13
C LEU A 6 5.79 -9.23 6.05
N PHE A 7 4.54 -8.75 6.06
CA PHE A 7 3.68 -8.77 4.89
C PHE A 7 3.50 -7.34 4.41
N LEU A 8 3.87 -7.12 3.15
CA LEU A 8 3.63 -5.89 2.39
C LEU A 8 2.81 -6.25 1.14
N CYS A 9 2.04 -5.31 0.64
CA CYS A 9 1.33 -5.45 -0.62
C CYS A 9 1.20 -4.10 -1.34
N GLY A 10 0.61 -4.13 -2.51
CA GLY A 10 0.16 -2.94 -3.22
C GLY A 10 -0.98 -2.20 -2.54
N ASP A 11 -1.58 -1.28 -3.27
CA ASP A 11 -2.67 -0.43 -2.82
C ASP A 11 -3.93 -1.23 -2.49
N VAL A 12 -4.49 -0.97 -1.31
CA VAL A 12 -5.75 -1.57 -0.83
C VAL A 12 -6.83 -0.52 -0.93
N MET A 13 -7.58 -0.57 -2.04
CA MET A 13 -8.69 0.32 -2.36
C MET A 13 -10.02 -0.41 -2.14
N LEU A 14 -10.67 -0.14 -1.00
CA LEU A 14 -11.89 -0.84 -0.57
C LEU A 14 -13.17 -0.02 -0.83
N GLY A 15 -13.04 1.14 -1.47
CA GLY A 15 -14.16 2.03 -1.74
C GLY A 15 -14.94 1.68 -3.00
N ARG A 16 -15.84 2.59 -3.41
CA ARG A 16 -16.59 2.51 -4.67
C ARG A 16 -17.24 1.14 -4.88
N GLY A 17 -16.88 0.39 -5.93
CA GLY A 17 -17.51 -0.89 -6.28
C GLY A 17 -17.39 -1.94 -5.18
N ILE A 18 -16.24 -2.01 -4.51
CA ILE A 18 -16.02 -2.96 -3.40
C ILE A 18 -16.93 -2.62 -2.22
N ASP A 19 -16.99 -1.36 -1.81
CA ASP A 19 -17.87 -0.94 -0.71
C ASP A 19 -19.34 -1.31 -0.99
N GLN A 20 -19.79 -1.23 -2.25
CA GLN A 20 -21.16 -1.59 -2.64
C GLN A 20 -21.53 -3.07 -2.40
N ILE A 21 -20.57 -3.99 -2.55
CA ILE A 21 -20.80 -5.42 -2.31
C ILE A 21 -20.61 -5.81 -0.84
N LEU A 22 -19.97 -4.97 -0.01
CA LEU A 22 -19.81 -5.20 1.42
C LEU A 22 -21.13 -5.04 2.20
N LYS A 23 -21.11 -5.38 3.49
CA LYS A 23 -22.30 -5.45 4.35
C LYS A 23 -22.99 -4.09 4.57
N HIS A 24 -22.20 -3.02 4.66
CA HIS A 24 -22.68 -1.69 5.03
C HIS A 24 -22.23 -0.65 4.01
N PRO A 25 -22.72 -0.65 2.76
CA PRO A 25 -22.24 0.28 1.75
C PRO A 25 -22.66 1.71 2.08
N ASN A 26 -21.80 2.66 1.70
CA ASN A 26 -22.18 4.06 1.54
C ASN A 26 -23.19 4.22 0.39
N ARG A 27 -23.80 5.40 0.31
CA ARG A 27 -24.59 5.80 -0.86
C ARG A 27 -23.69 5.74 -2.10
N PRO A 28 -24.17 5.15 -3.22
CA PRO A 28 -23.34 4.94 -4.39
C PRO A 28 -23.04 6.23 -5.17
N HIS A 29 -23.58 7.38 -4.80
CA HIS A 29 -23.38 8.61 -5.57
C HIS A 29 -21.89 8.98 -5.64
N LEU A 30 -21.41 9.26 -6.84
CA LEU A 30 -20.05 9.70 -7.13
C LEU A 30 -20.07 11.04 -7.88
N PHE A 31 -18.94 11.76 -7.77
CA PHE A 31 -18.72 13.08 -8.36
C PHE A 31 -17.75 13.03 -9.55
N GLU A 32 -17.49 11.83 -10.07
CA GLU A 32 -16.58 11.63 -11.19
C GLU A 32 -17.23 12.11 -12.52
N PRO A 33 -16.43 12.59 -13.48
CA PRO A 33 -16.97 13.09 -14.75
C PRO A 33 -17.60 12.00 -15.63
N TYR A 34 -17.21 10.74 -15.45
CA TYR A 34 -17.62 9.63 -16.33
C TYR A 34 -18.60 8.65 -15.66
N VAL A 35 -18.57 8.54 -14.34
CA VAL A 35 -19.38 7.60 -13.55
C VAL A 35 -20.08 8.35 -12.43
N ARG A 36 -21.39 8.15 -12.28
CA ARG A 36 -22.20 8.83 -11.25
C ARG A 36 -22.61 7.93 -10.10
N SER A 37 -22.38 6.63 -10.24
CA SER A 37 -22.79 5.60 -9.30
C SER A 37 -21.68 4.56 -9.11
N ALA A 38 -21.28 4.31 -7.87
CA ALA A 38 -20.34 3.24 -7.52
C ALA A 38 -20.83 1.84 -7.93
N LYS A 39 -22.15 1.67 -8.16
CA LYS A 39 -22.71 0.42 -8.69
C LYS A 39 -22.34 0.18 -10.16
N ASP A 40 -21.89 1.21 -10.88
CA ASP A 40 -21.46 1.06 -12.26
C ASP A 40 -20.14 0.26 -12.30
N TYR A 41 -19.25 0.38 -11.31
CA TYR A 41 -18.07 -0.50 -11.16
C TYR A 41 -18.45 -1.95 -10.88
N VAL A 42 -19.49 -2.18 -10.07
CA VAL A 42 -20.04 -3.54 -9.88
C VAL A 42 -20.53 -4.08 -11.22
N SER A 43 -21.25 -3.26 -12.00
CA SER A 43 -21.78 -3.65 -13.31
C SER A 43 -20.68 -3.97 -14.33
N LEU A 44 -19.58 -3.20 -14.32
CA LEU A 44 -18.39 -3.45 -15.14
C LEU A 44 -17.72 -4.77 -14.77
N ALA A 45 -17.53 -5.00 -13.48
CA ALA A 45 -16.97 -6.26 -12.98
C ALA A 45 -17.85 -7.47 -13.33
N GLU A 46 -19.18 -7.34 -13.21
CA GLU A 46 -20.12 -8.39 -13.58
C GLU A 46 -20.14 -8.69 -15.07
N ALA A 47 -20.01 -7.66 -15.93
CA ALA A 47 -19.92 -7.83 -17.37
C ALA A 47 -18.63 -8.58 -17.78
N ASN A 48 -17.54 -8.38 -17.03
CA ASN A 48 -16.25 -9.02 -17.31
C ASN A 48 -16.10 -10.42 -16.69
N ALA A 49 -16.53 -10.61 -15.44
CA ALA A 49 -16.25 -11.80 -14.64
C ALA A 49 -17.50 -12.54 -14.13
N GLY A 50 -18.69 -12.12 -14.58
CA GLY A 50 -19.98 -12.70 -14.19
C GLY A 50 -20.50 -12.19 -12.83
N PRO A 51 -21.69 -12.61 -12.40
CA PRO A 51 -22.44 -12.01 -11.29
C PRO A 51 -21.67 -11.91 -9.96
N LEU A 52 -21.73 -10.76 -9.31
CA LEU A 52 -21.10 -10.53 -8.02
C LEU A 52 -22.08 -10.83 -6.87
N PRO A 53 -21.61 -11.42 -5.77
CA PRO A 53 -22.43 -11.58 -4.58
C PRO A 53 -22.66 -10.21 -3.90
N GLU A 54 -23.84 -10.03 -3.31
CA GLU A 54 -24.16 -8.87 -2.48
C GLU A 54 -23.94 -9.16 -1.00
N ARG A 55 -23.62 -8.13 -0.21
CA ARG A 55 -23.48 -8.19 1.26
C ARG A 55 -22.52 -9.28 1.72
N VAL A 56 -21.39 -9.38 1.03
CA VAL A 56 -20.38 -10.42 1.28
C VAL A 56 -19.83 -10.37 2.70
N PRO A 57 -19.34 -11.51 3.23
CA PRO A 57 -18.58 -11.50 4.48
C PRO A 57 -17.28 -10.68 4.34
N PHE A 58 -16.78 -10.18 5.46
CA PHE A 58 -15.62 -9.28 5.51
C PHE A 58 -14.29 -9.93 5.07
N ASP A 59 -14.24 -11.26 5.02
CA ASP A 59 -13.10 -12.03 4.52
C ASP A 59 -13.13 -12.21 2.98
N TYR A 60 -14.23 -11.89 2.31
CA TYR A 60 -14.44 -12.17 0.89
C TYR A 60 -13.36 -11.57 -0.01
N VAL A 61 -13.09 -10.27 0.14
CA VAL A 61 -12.19 -9.52 -0.75
C VAL A 61 -10.74 -10.00 -0.63
N TRP A 62 -10.33 -10.48 0.54
CA TRP A 62 -9.00 -11.04 0.77
C TRP A 62 -8.82 -12.43 0.17
N GLY A 63 -9.91 -13.18 0.01
CA GLY A 63 -9.92 -14.46 -0.68
C GLY A 63 -8.79 -15.40 -0.31
N ASP A 64 -7.97 -15.78 -1.29
CA ASP A 64 -6.88 -16.73 -1.09
C ASP A 64 -5.69 -16.13 -0.33
N ALA A 65 -5.60 -14.80 -0.22
CA ALA A 65 -4.57 -14.11 0.55
C ALA A 65 -4.64 -14.48 2.03
N LEU A 66 -5.82 -14.78 2.58
CA LEU A 66 -5.95 -15.18 4.00
C LEU A 66 -5.22 -16.49 4.29
N ARG A 67 -5.35 -17.47 3.41
CA ARG A 67 -4.63 -18.75 3.55
C ARG A 67 -3.13 -18.54 3.43
N GLU A 68 -2.71 -17.63 2.55
CA GLU A 68 -1.31 -17.30 2.38
C GLU A 68 -0.73 -16.55 3.58
N LEU A 69 -1.49 -15.61 4.17
CA LEU A 69 -1.12 -14.94 5.42
C LEU A 69 -0.99 -15.93 6.58
N ASP A 70 -1.89 -16.91 6.68
CA ASP A 70 -1.79 -17.97 7.69
C ASP A 70 -0.58 -18.90 7.42
N ARG A 71 -0.28 -19.22 6.15
CA ARG A 71 0.86 -20.04 5.75
C ARG A 71 2.19 -19.37 6.07
N MET A 72 2.32 -18.09 5.70
CA MET A 72 3.55 -17.32 5.85
C MET A 72 3.73 -16.78 7.27
N ASN A 73 2.62 -16.64 8.02
CA ASN A 73 2.55 -16.18 9.40
C ASN A 73 3.46 -14.97 9.69
N PRO A 74 3.26 -13.83 9.00
CA PRO A 74 4.10 -12.66 9.17
C PRO A 74 3.97 -12.08 10.58
N ASP A 75 5.09 -11.55 11.08
CA ASP A 75 5.21 -10.84 12.36
C ASP A 75 4.49 -9.48 12.33
N ALA A 76 4.40 -8.83 11.16
CA ALA A 76 3.67 -7.57 10.97
C ALA A 76 3.07 -7.47 9.56
N ARG A 77 1.84 -6.96 9.44
CA ARG A 77 1.08 -6.77 8.19
C ARG A 77 0.84 -5.28 7.95
N ILE A 78 1.50 -4.75 6.93
CA ILE A 78 1.50 -3.32 6.61
C ILE A 78 0.95 -3.13 5.19
N ILE A 79 -0.03 -2.25 5.04
CA ILE A 79 -0.67 -1.95 3.75
C ILE A 79 -0.67 -0.44 3.48
N ASN A 80 -0.76 -0.04 2.22
CA ASN A 80 -1.27 1.29 1.88
C ASN A 80 -2.80 1.21 1.79
N LEU A 81 -3.50 1.87 2.70
CA LEU A 81 -4.95 1.97 2.64
C LEU A 81 -5.31 3.21 1.83
N GLU A 82 -5.46 3.02 0.52
CA GLU A 82 -5.73 4.07 -0.45
C GLU A 82 -7.23 4.34 -0.57
N THR A 83 -7.90 4.52 0.57
CA THR A 83 -9.35 4.74 0.64
C THR A 83 -9.69 5.40 1.96
N ALA A 84 -10.50 6.46 1.93
CA ALA A 84 -11.07 7.03 3.14
C ALA A 84 -12.07 6.07 3.80
N VAL A 85 -12.04 5.94 5.12
CA VAL A 85 -12.97 5.09 5.89
C VAL A 85 -13.99 5.97 6.58
N THR A 86 -15.03 6.35 5.84
CA THR A 86 -15.94 7.43 6.23
C THR A 86 -17.33 7.30 5.61
N SER A 87 -18.32 7.81 6.35
CA SER A 87 -19.70 8.04 5.93
C SER A 87 -19.97 9.51 5.55
N SER A 88 -18.95 10.38 5.68
CA SER A 88 -18.99 11.79 5.30
C SER A 88 -19.41 11.96 3.84
N GLU A 89 -20.23 12.96 3.58
CA GLU A 89 -20.65 13.40 2.23
C GLU A 89 -19.89 14.66 1.78
N ASP A 90 -18.85 15.06 2.52
CA ASP A 90 -18.03 16.26 2.26
C ASP A 90 -16.97 16.00 1.16
N ALA A 91 -17.44 15.66 -0.04
CA ALA A 91 -16.56 15.34 -1.16
C ALA A 91 -15.63 16.52 -1.50
N TRP A 92 -14.32 16.24 -1.62
CA TRP A 92 -13.33 17.24 -1.93
C TRP A 92 -13.64 17.87 -3.30
N PRO A 93 -13.72 19.21 -3.39
CA PRO A 93 -14.13 19.88 -4.62
C PRO A 93 -13.12 19.66 -5.75
N SER A 94 -13.64 19.52 -6.97
CA SER A 94 -12.85 19.40 -8.20
C SER A 94 -11.91 18.18 -8.29
N LYS A 95 -12.00 17.25 -7.34
CA LYS A 95 -11.31 15.97 -7.44
C LYS A 95 -12.06 15.05 -8.41
N GLY A 96 -11.32 14.36 -9.29
CA GLY A 96 -11.90 13.54 -10.34
C GLY A 96 -12.37 12.14 -9.91
N ILE A 97 -11.80 11.58 -8.84
CA ILE A 97 -12.07 10.22 -8.34
C ILE A 97 -12.19 10.29 -6.81
N HIS A 98 -13.21 9.66 -6.25
CA HIS A 98 -13.47 9.65 -4.80
C HIS A 98 -13.64 8.24 -4.27
N TYR A 99 -12.72 7.80 -3.41
CA TYR A 99 -12.80 6.53 -2.69
C TYR A 99 -13.29 6.75 -1.26
N ARG A 100 -14.37 6.05 -0.90
CA ARG A 100 -14.74 5.81 0.50
C ARG A 100 -15.25 4.40 0.70
N MET A 101 -14.88 3.84 1.85
CA MET A 101 -15.51 2.67 2.44
C MET A 101 -16.26 3.10 3.70
N HIS A 102 -17.46 2.57 3.95
CA HIS A 102 -18.21 2.93 5.14
C HIS A 102 -17.49 2.43 6.42
N PRO A 103 -17.49 3.17 7.54
CA PRO A 103 -16.81 2.79 8.78
C PRO A 103 -17.22 1.43 9.35
N ALA A 104 -18.51 1.08 9.25
CA ALA A 104 -19.01 -0.23 9.67
C ALA A 104 -18.44 -1.42 8.86
N ASN A 105 -17.75 -1.17 7.74
CA ASN A 105 -17.01 -2.18 6.99
C ASN A 105 -15.55 -2.33 7.44
N ALA A 106 -15.05 -1.53 8.39
CA ALA A 106 -13.68 -1.66 8.94
C ALA A 106 -13.26 -3.08 9.38
N PRO A 107 -14.17 -3.98 9.85
CA PRO A 107 -13.81 -5.38 10.11
C PRO A 107 -13.25 -6.15 8.90
N VAL A 108 -13.40 -5.64 7.67
CA VAL A 108 -12.69 -6.15 6.49
C VAL A 108 -11.18 -6.15 6.70
N LEU A 109 -10.61 -5.14 7.33
CA LEU A 109 -9.18 -5.07 7.62
C LEU A 109 -8.80 -6.05 8.74
N SER A 110 -9.65 -6.17 9.76
CA SER A 110 -9.46 -7.13 10.86
C SER A 110 -9.53 -8.59 10.38
N ALA A 111 -10.28 -8.89 9.32
CA ALA A 111 -10.35 -10.24 8.74
C ALA A 111 -8.99 -10.74 8.23
N ALA A 112 -8.14 -9.84 7.73
CA ALA A 112 -6.75 -10.12 7.36
C ALA A 112 -5.73 -9.82 8.47
N LYS A 113 -6.20 -9.48 9.68
CA LYS A 113 -5.38 -9.14 10.85
C LYS A 113 -4.38 -7.99 10.56
N ILE A 114 -4.76 -7.01 9.74
CA ILE A 114 -3.87 -5.89 9.38
C ILE A 114 -3.43 -5.14 10.64
N ASP A 115 -2.11 -4.98 10.77
CA ASP A 115 -1.50 -4.35 11.95
C ASP A 115 -1.35 -2.83 11.74
N CYS A 116 -1.03 -2.40 10.51
CA CYS A 116 -0.79 -1.00 10.18
C CYS A 116 -1.28 -0.59 8.78
N CYS A 117 -1.94 0.56 8.71
CA CYS A 117 -2.30 1.24 7.47
C CYS A 117 -1.43 2.49 7.27
N SER A 118 -0.68 2.54 6.17
CA SER A 118 -0.19 3.80 5.61
C SER A 118 -1.38 4.57 5.04
N LEU A 119 -1.52 5.83 5.45
CA LEU A 119 -2.57 6.75 5.02
C LEU A 119 -2.02 7.95 4.24
N ALA A 120 -0.69 8.05 4.09
CA ALA A 120 -0.10 9.08 3.25
C ALA A 120 -0.27 8.69 1.78
N ASN A 121 -1.43 9.01 1.23
CA ASN A 121 -1.75 8.81 -0.17
C ASN A 121 -2.75 9.88 -0.63
N ASN A 122 -3.04 9.85 -1.91
CA ASN A 122 -3.94 10.80 -2.57
C ASN A 122 -5.42 10.48 -2.35
N HIS A 123 -5.85 9.48 -1.58
CA HIS A 123 -7.27 9.14 -1.42
C HIS A 123 -7.83 9.32 0.01
N VAL A 124 -6.97 9.62 0.99
CA VAL A 124 -7.39 9.77 2.39
C VAL A 124 -8.26 11.01 2.67
N LEU A 125 -8.13 12.07 1.87
CA LEU A 125 -8.86 13.35 2.01
C LEU A 125 -9.99 13.53 1.00
N ASP A 126 -10.35 12.47 0.26
CA ASP A 126 -11.42 12.51 -0.75
C ASP A 126 -12.73 13.05 -0.19
N TRP A 127 -13.00 12.85 1.09
CA TRP A 127 -14.23 13.27 1.77
C TRP A 127 -13.98 14.33 2.85
N GLY A 128 -12.99 15.19 2.58
CA GLY A 128 -12.70 16.36 3.39
C GLY A 128 -12.09 16.04 4.74
N TYR A 129 -11.87 17.08 5.54
CA TYR A 129 -11.27 16.95 6.87
C TYR A 129 -12.17 16.18 7.85
N CYS A 130 -13.49 16.26 7.67
CA CYS A 130 -14.45 15.44 8.41
C CYS A 130 -14.25 13.96 8.08
N GLY A 131 -14.07 13.61 6.80
CA GLY A 131 -13.81 12.24 6.36
C GLY A 131 -12.47 11.70 6.85
N LEU A 132 -11.40 12.50 6.80
CA LEU A 132 -10.11 12.13 7.39
C LEU A 132 -10.22 11.89 8.91
N THR A 133 -10.94 12.76 9.62
CA THR A 133 -11.14 12.60 11.07
C THR A 133 -11.89 11.31 11.41
N GLU A 134 -12.96 11.01 10.68
CA GLU A 134 -13.71 9.76 10.86
C GLU A 134 -12.84 8.54 10.50
N THR A 135 -12.04 8.62 9.45
CA THR A 135 -11.08 7.57 9.04
C THR A 135 -10.12 7.25 10.17
N LEU A 136 -9.43 8.26 10.72
CA LEU A 136 -8.48 8.09 11.83
C LEU A 136 -9.16 7.49 13.07
N SER A 137 -10.36 7.99 13.41
CA SER A 137 -11.11 7.48 14.57
C SER A 137 -11.58 6.03 14.39
N THR A 138 -11.98 5.66 13.17
CA THR A 138 -12.46 4.31 12.83
C THR A 138 -11.33 3.30 12.91
N LEU A 139 -10.16 3.60 12.33
CA LEU A 139 -9.00 2.72 12.37
C LEU A 139 -8.47 2.55 13.81
N ARG A 140 -8.44 3.65 14.58
CA ARG A 140 -8.10 3.60 16.01
C ARG A 140 -9.08 2.73 16.81
N ALA A 141 -10.38 2.84 16.56
CA ALA A 141 -11.39 2.02 17.21
C ALA A 141 -11.29 0.53 16.82
N ALA A 142 -10.80 0.23 15.61
CA ALA A 142 -10.50 -1.12 15.15
C ALA A 142 -9.17 -1.68 15.70
N GLY A 143 -8.40 -0.88 16.45
CA GLY A 143 -7.09 -1.27 16.98
C GLY A 143 -5.99 -1.36 15.92
N ILE A 144 -6.17 -0.71 14.77
CA ILE A 144 -5.22 -0.71 13.66
C ILE A 144 -4.31 0.52 13.79
N HIS A 145 -3.01 0.31 13.72
CA HIS A 145 -2.06 1.42 13.72
C HIS A 145 -2.11 2.19 12.41
N THR A 146 -1.84 3.49 12.45
CA THR A 146 -1.84 4.35 11.27
C THR A 146 -0.59 5.20 11.21
N ALA A 147 -0.10 5.47 10.01
CA ALA A 147 0.98 6.42 9.77
C ALA A 147 0.66 7.32 8.57
N GLY A 148 1.19 8.55 8.56
CA GLY A 148 1.20 9.40 7.36
C GLY A 148 -0.01 10.31 7.17
N ALA A 149 -0.98 10.29 8.08
CA ALA A 149 -2.05 11.28 8.16
C ALA A 149 -2.43 11.54 9.62
N GLY A 150 -2.91 12.73 9.93
CA GLY A 150 -3.21 13.13 11.31
C GLY A 150 -4.08 14.38 11.39
N GLN A 151 -4.46 14.75 12.62
CA GLN A 151 -5.21 15.98 12.95
C GLN A 151 -4.35 17.24 12.84
N ASP A 152 -3.02 17.08 12.86
CA ASP A 152 -2.01 18.11 12.65
C ASP A 152 -0.74 17.50 12.05
N ASP A 153 0.25 18.35 11.80
CA ASP A 153 1.56 17.98 11.26
C ASP A 153 2.36 17.05 12.18
N VAL A 154 2.18 17.15 13.51
CA VAL A 154 2.86 16.28 14.48
C VAL A 154 2.28 14.87 14.44
N GLU A 155 0.95 14.72 14.46
CA GLU A 155 0.30 13.42 14.37
C GLU A 155 0.57 12.77 13.01
N ALA A 156 0.48 13.53 11.91
CA ALA A 156 0.74 13.00 10.57
C ALA A 156 2.18 12.48 10.40
N ALA A 157 3.16 13.17 11.01
CA ALA A 157 4.57 12.77 10.97
C ALA A 157 4.95 11.67 12.00
N THR A 158 4.06 11.33 12.93
CA THR A 158 4.30 10.29 13.92
C THR A 158 4.22 8.91 13.26
N PRO A 159 5.23 8.05 13.42
CA PRO A 159 5.20 6.71 12.85
C PRO A 159 4.24 5.80 13.63
N ALA A 160 3.76 4.77 12.95
CA ALA A 160 3.15 3.61 13.62
C ALA A 160 4.24 2.76 14.27
N LEU A 161 3.96 2.25 15.47
CA LEU A 161 4.85 1.37 16.23
C LEU A 161 4.16 0.02 16.42
N ILE A 162 4.70 -1.02 15.80
CA ILE A 162 4.20 -2.40 15.92
C ILE A 162 5.15 -3.18 16.82
N GLU A 163 4.70 -3.49 18.03
CA GLU A 163 5.49 -4.21 19.03
C GLU A 163 5.57 -5.70 18.70
N LEU A 164 6.79 -6.27 18.64
CA LEU A 164 7.02 -7.69 18.44
C LEU A 164 7.45 -8.31 19.77
N LEU A 165 6.58 -9.12 20.37
CA LEU A 165 6.70 -9.62 21.74
C LEU A 165 8.09 -10.21 22.03
N GLY A 166 8.90 -9.48 22.81
CA GLY A 166 10.25 -9.88 23.23
C GLY A 166 11.33 -9.85 22.15
N ARG A 167 11.05 -9.30 20.97
CA ARG A 167 11.95 -9.34 19.79
C ARG A 167 12.41 -7.97 19.31
N GLY A 168 11.59 -6.93 19.47
CA GLY A 168 11.84 -5.58 18.96
C GLY A 168 10.57 -4.94 18.41
N ARG A 169 10.69 -4.01 17.46
CA ARG A 169 9.52 -3.34 16.85
C ARG A 169 9.67 -3.15 15.34
N VAL A 170 8.55 -2.97 14.67
CA VAL A 170 8.50 -2.39 13.33
C VAL A 170 8.01 -0.96 13.44
N VAL A 171 8.82 -0.02 12.95
CA VAL A 171 8.53 1.43 12.99
C VAL A 171 8.20 1.88 11.56
N VAL A 172 6.93 2.26 11.33
CA VAL A 172 6.43 2.59 9.99
C VAL A 172 6.23 4.09 9.87
N PHE A 173 7.03 4.73 9.02
CA PHE A 173 6.79 6.09 8.55
C PHE A 173 6.04 6.03 7.22
N ALA A 174 5.07 6.92 7.02
CA ALA A 174 4.36 7.04 5.76
C ALA A 174 4.44 8.46 5.21
N LEU A 175 4.71 8.56 3.91
CA LEU A 175 5.01 9.80 3.20
C LEU A 175 4.29 9.81 1.84
N ALA A 176 3.87 10.98 1.39
CA ALA A 176 3.37 11.16 0.03
C ALA A 176 4.03 12.33 -0.67
N THR A 177 4.10 12.29 -1.99
CA THR A 177 4.69 13.36 -2.81
C THR A 177 3.63 14.06 -3.64
N GLN A 178 3.97 15.23 -4.19
CA GLN A 178 3.08 15.90 -5.15
C GLN A 178 2.87 15.09 -6.43
N GLY A 179 3.89 14.33 -6.86
CA GLY A 179 3.83 13.55 -8.10
C GLY A 179 2.72 12.49 -8.11
N SER A 180 2.33 12.00 -6.94
CA SER A 180 1.25 11.03 -6.75
C SER A 180 -0.12 11.68 -6.48
N GLY A 181 -0.25 13.00 -6.68
CA GLY A 181 -1.53 13.70 -6.56
C GLY A 181 -1.84 14.25 -5.16
N VAL A 182 -0.85 14.30 -4.24
CA VAL A 182 -1.02 14.94 -2.92
C VAL A 182 -0.56 16.40 -2.98
N GLY A 183 -1.52 17.31 -3.13
CA GLY A 183 -1.31 18.76 -3.17
C GLY A 183 -0.92 19.39 -1.82
N GLU A 184 -0.46 20.63 -1.85
CA GLU A 184 -0.10 21.40 -0.63
C GLU A 184 -1.31 21.71 0.26
N ASP A 185 -2.49 21.83 -0.34
CA ASP A 185 -3.77 21.97 0.33
C ASP A 185 -4.12 20.76 1.20
N TRP A 186 -3.53 19.59 0.91
CA TRP A 186 -3.73 18.34 1.64
C TRP A 186 -2.65 18.09 2.69
N ALA A 187 -1.58 18.88 2.71
CA ALA A 187 -0.52 18.73 3.71
C ALA A 187 -1.06 19.04 5.11
N ALA A 188 -0.77 18.17 6.08
CA ALA A 188 -1.02 18.45 7.49
C ALA A 188 -0.25 19.71 7.92
N GLY A 189 -0.83 20.50 8.81
CA GLY A 189 -0.20 21.67 9.40
C GLY A 189 -0.53 21.78 10.89
N ARG A 190 0.11 22.71 11.60
CA ARG A 190 0.01 22.87 13.08
C ARG A 190 -1.39 22.79 13.70
N ARG A 191 -2.44 23.12 12.93
CA ARG A 191 -3.86 23.04 13.35
C ARG A 191 -4.76 22.64 12.18
N ARG A 192 -4.22 21.90 11.22
CA ARG A 192 -4.91 21.48 10.01
C ARG A 192 -4.68 19.98 9.81
N PRO A 193 -5.75 19.16 9.86
CA PRO A 193 -5.62 17.76 9.52
C PRO A 193 -5.10 17.58 8.11
N GLY A 194 -4.37 16.50 7.85
CA GLY A 194 -3.92 16.21 6.51
C GLY A 194 -2.89 15.11 6.45
N VAL A 195 -2.18 15.09 5.32
CA VAL A 195 -1.19 14.09 4.95
C VAL A 195 0.22 14.57 5.31
N ASN A 196 1.06 13.62 5.72
CA ASN A 196 2.50 13.82 5.85
C ASN A 196 3.16 13.93 4.47
N ARG A 197 2.99 15.09 3.84
CA ARG A 197 3.43 15.37 2.48
C ARG A 197 4.89 15.83 2.47
N LEU A 198 5.69 15.25 1.57
CA LEU A 198 7.00 15.76 1.20
C LEU A 198 6.87 16.88 0.19
N ALA A 199 7.57 18.00 0.44
CA ALA A 199 7.65 19.10 -0.50
C ALA A 199 8.50 18.75 -1.73
N ASP A 200 9.58 17.99 -1.52
CA ASP A 200 10.50 17.53 -2.56
C ASP A 200 11.24 16.25 -2.14
N LEU A 201 12.08 15.73 -3.04
CA LEU A 201 12.99 14.61 -2.80
C LEU A 201 14.45 15.08 -2.59
N SER A 202 14.63 16.21 -1.91
CA SER A 202 15.95 16.80 -1.67
C SER A 202 16.67 16.16 -0.48
N ALA A 203 17.99 16.40 -0.40
CA ALA A 203 18.77 16.01 0.77
C ALA A 203 18.31 16.70 2.07
N GLU A 204 17.62 17.85 1.99
CA GLU A 204 17.03 18.49 3.16
C GLU A 204 15.83 17.70 3.69
N SER A 205 14.93 17.30 2.79
CA SER A 205 13.82 16.40 3.12
C SER A 205 14.33 15.09 3.74
N VAL A 206 15.40 14.49 3.19
CA VAL A 206 16.05 13.31 3.79
C VAL A 206 16.59 13.61 5.19
N ARG A 207 17.26 14.75 5.43
CA ARG A 207 17.76 15.11 6.77
C ARG A 207 16.64 15.29 7.79
N ALA A 208 15.50 15.83 7.36
CA ALA A 208 14.31 15.97 8.21
C ALA A 208 13.77 14.58 8.59
N ILE A 209 13.61 13.68 7.62
CA ILE A 209 13.20 12.29 7.85
C ILE A 209 14.19 11.58 8.77
N ALA A 210 15.50 11.70 8.52
CA ALA A 210 16.54 11.11 9.34
C ALA A 210 16.47 11.58 10.80
N THR A 211 16.09 12.84 11.03
CA THR A 211 15.89 13.38 12.38
C THR A 211 14.68 12.76 13.05
N GLN A 212 13.58 12.55 12.32
CA GLN A 212 12.42 11.83 12.83
C GLN A 212 12.76 10.37 13.13
N VAL A 213 13.39 9.64 12.21
CA VAL A 213 13.78 8.24 12.43
C VAL A 213 14.65 8.11 13.68
N ARG A 214 15.67 8.97 13.84
CA ARG A 214 16.54 8.97 15.04
C ARG A 214 15.77 9.21 16.35
N ARG A 215 14.64 9.93 16.32
CA ARG A 215 13.82 10.20 17.50
C ARG A 215 13.05 8.96 17.97
N PHE A 216 12.63 8.10 17.05
CA PHE A 216 11.78 6.93 17.35
C PHE A 216 12.55 5.61 17.41
N LYS A 217 13.60 5.46 16.58
CA LYS A 217 14.36 4.22 16.43
C LYS A 217 15.09 3.86 17.72
N GLN A 218 14.91 2.62 18.15
CA GLN A 218 15.59 1.96 19.25
C GLN A 218 16.42 0.78 18.72
N PRO A 219 17.33 0.21 19.53
CA PRO A 219 17.97 -1.06 19.19
C PRO A 219 16.92 -2.14 18.89
N ALA A 220 17.15 -2.95 17.87
CA ALA A 220 16.23 -4.00 17.40
C ALA A 220 14.89 -3.47 16.84
N ASP A 221 14.88 -2.27 16.26
CA ASP A 221 13.80 -1.80 15.40
C ASP A 221 14.11 -2.02 13.92
N VAL A 222 13.13 -2.52 13.15
CA VAL A 222 13.11 -2.41 11.69
C VAL A 222 12.33 -1.17 11.28
N VAL A 223 12.96 -0.27 10.52
CA VAL A 223 12.33 0.96 10.03
C VAL A 223 11.83 0.75 8.61
N VAL A 224 10.51 0.89 8.43
CA VAL A 224 9.83 0.85 7.13
C VAL A 224 9.42 2.28 6.76
N VAL A 225 9.77 2.72 5.56
CA VAL A 225 9.19 3.92 4.95
C VAL A 225 8.23 3.48 3.85
N SER A 226 6.93 3.67 4.10
CA SER A 226 5.88 3.54 3.08
C SER A 226 5.76 4.87 2.33
N ILE A 227 5.88 4.87 1.01
CA ILE A 227 5.92 6.11 0.23
C ILE A 227 5.02 6.05 -1.00
N HIS A 228 4.06 6.97 -1.06
CA HIS A 228 3.16 7.15 -2.20
C HIS A 228 3.75 8.18 -3.16
N TRP A 229 4.24 7.75 -4.32
CA TRP A 229 5.05 8.63 -5.18
C TRP A 229 4.98 8.33 -6.68
N GLY A 230 5.36 9.34 -7.46
CA GLY A 230 5.47 9.22 -8.91
C GLY A 230 4.13 9.20 -9.62
N GLU A 231 4.21 9.12 -10.94
CA GLU A 231 3.04 9.04 -11.81
C GLU A 231 2.55 7.60 -11.93
N ASN A 232 1.26 7.46 -12.24
CA ASN A 232 0.61 6.18 -12.47
C ASN A 232 0.98 5.65 -13.86
N PHE A 233 1.04 4.32 -14.03
CA PHE A 233 1.19 3.67 -15.34
C PHE A 233 2.48 4.01 -16.10
N ASP A 234 3.62 3.95 -15.42
CA ASP A 234 4.95 3.88 -16.05
C ASP A 234 5.85 2.86 -15.33
N PHE A 235 6.58 2.07 -16.10
CA PHE A 235 7.60 1.15 -15.56
C PHE A 235 8.90 1.89 -15.21
N ASP A 236 9.21 3.03 -15.84
CA ASP A 236 10.44 3.76 -15.57
C ASP A 236 10.53 4.22 -14.12
N ILE A 237 11.72 4.11 -13.53
CA ILE A 237 11.98 4.52 -12.15
C ILE A 237 12.89 5.75 -12.22
N PRO A 238 12.35 6.96 -11.98
CA PRO A 238 13.13 8.17 -12.10
C PRO A 238 14.39 8.14 -11.23
N VAL A 239 15.50 8.67 -11.76
CA VAL A 239 16.78 8.75 -11.03
C VAL A 239 16.62 9.45 -9.68
N SER A 240 15.73 10.43 -9.58
CA SER A 240 15.40 11.13 -8.34
C SER A 240 14.77 10.20 -7.29
N HIS A 241 13.93 9.25 -7.69
CA HIS A 241 13.32 8.27 -6.79
C HIS A 241 14.36 7.27 -6.30
N ARG A 242 15.24 6.80 -7.20
CA ARG A 242 16.36 5.90 -6.84
C ARG A 242 17.29 6.55 -5.83
N ARG A 243 17.76 7.77 -6.15
CA ARG A 243 18.64 8.54 -5.26
C ARG A 243 17.97 8.78 -3.91
N PHE A 244 16.69 9.14 -3.89
CA PHE A 244 15.98 9.37 -2.64
C PHE A 244 15.85 8.09 -1.81
N ALA A 245 15.54 6.94 -2.42
CA ALA A 245 15.49 5.65 -1.72
C ALA A 245 16.86 5.26 -1.13
N HIS A 246 17.94 5.46 -1.88
CA HIS A 246 19.30 5.24 -1.40
C HIS A 246 19.65 6.18 -0.25
N ASP A 247 19.35 7.48 -0.38
CA ASP A 247 19.59 8.48 0.66
C ASP A 247 18.81 8.19 1.96
N LEU A 248 17.60 7.63 1.87
CA LEU A 248 16.83 7.16 3.03
C LEU A 248 17.55 6.03 3.78
N ILE A 249 18.13 5.08 3.05
CA ILE A 249 18.91 3.98 3.64
C ILE A 249 20.20 4.52 4.25
N ASP A 250 20.98 5.29 3.49
CA ASP A 250 22.30 5.77 3.87
C ASP A 250 22.28 6.77 5.03
N SER A 251 21.31 7.71 5.00
CA SER A 251 21.31 8.86 5.89
C SER A 251 20.20 8.84 6.95
N ALA A 252 19.11 8.11 6.71
CA ALA A 252 17.97 8.04 7.63
C ALA A 252 17.82 6.70 8.35
N ALA A 253 18.71 5.73 8.11
CA ALA A 253 18.68 4.40 8.74
C ALA A 253 17.35 3.65 8.51
N VAL A 254 16.81 3.81 7.29
CA VAL A 254 15.65 3.07 6.79
C VAL A 254 16.09 1.67 6.36
N ASP A 255 15.30 0.66 6.71
CA ASP A 255 15.61 -0.74 6.46
C ASP A 255 14.80 -1.33 5.28
N VAL A 256 13.59 -0.80 5.05
CA VAL A 256 12.72 -1.17 3.93
C VAL A 256 12.04 0.08 3.37
N VAL A 257 12.09 0.27 2.05
CA VAL A 257 11.29 1.26 1.31
C VAL A 257 10.13 0.52 0.62
N HIS A 258 8.90 0.89 0.98
CA HIS A 258 7.65 0.33 0.45
C HIS A 258 6.94 1.38 -0.41
N GLY A 259 7.32 1.46 -1.69
CA GLY A 259 6.75 2.37 -2.66
C GLY A 259 5.44 1.86 -3.29
N HIS A 260 4.49 2.76 -3.51
CA HIS A 260 3.18 2.51 -4.12
C HIS A 260 2.69 3.75 -4.91
N SER A 261 1.43 3.79 -5.37
CA SER A 261 0.84 4.74 -6.35
C SER A 261 0.91 4.31 -7.82
N SER A 262 1.79 3.39 -8.20
CA SER A 262 2.00 3.08 -9.62
C SER A 262 0.82 2.34 -10.27
N HIS A 263 -0.04 1.68 -9.47
CA HIS A 263 -1.10 0.74 -9.87
C HIS A 263 -0.63 -0.54 -10.59
N HIS A 264 0.68 -0.71 -10.81
CA HIS A 264 1.30 -1.96 -11.28
C HIS A 264 2.65 -2.20 -10.60
N VAL A 265 3.09 -3.45 -10.64
CA VAL A 265 4.38 -3.89 -10.06
C VAL A 265 5.55 -3.29 -10.85
N LYS A 266 6.48 -2.63 -10.16
CA LYS A 266 7.73 -2.08 -10.73
C LYS A 266 8.95 -2.90 -10.33
N GLY A 267 10.11 -2.56 -10.88
CA GLY A 267 11.38 -3.18 -10.53
C GLY A 267 11.68 -3.14 -9.03
N ILE A 268 12.40 -4.16 -8.55
CA ILE A 268 12.79 -4.32 -7.15
C ILE A 268 14.31 -4.20 -7.03
N GLU A 269 14.78 -3.54 -5.97
CA GLU A 269 16.21 -3.37 -5.70
C GLU A 269 16.56 -3.87 -4.30
N VAL A 270 17.77 -4.43 -4.17
CA VAL A 270 18.45 -4.60 -2.88
C VAL A 270 19.65 -3.67 -2.87
N TYR A 271 19.58 -2.63 -2.05
CA TYR A 271 20.63 -1.62 -1.93
C TYR A 271 21.21 -1.68 -0.51
N GLN A 272 22.53 -1.87 -0.37
CA GLN A 272 23.19 -2.03 0.94
C GLN A 272 22.53 -3.12 1.82
N ASP A 273 22.17 -4.25 1.21
CA ASP A 273 21.41 -5.35 1.83
C ASP A 273 19.98 -4.95 2.30
N LYS A 274 19.42 -3.81 1.86
CA LYS A 274 18.07 -3.32 2.23
C LYS A 274 17.10 -3.40 1.06
N LEU A 275 15.83 -3.67 1.35
CA LEU A 275 14.80 -3.82 0.33
C LEU A 275 14.25 -2.46 -0.11
N ILE A 276 14.14 -2.27 -1.42
CA ILE A 276 13.39 -1.17 -2.04
C ILE A 276 12.37 -1.76 -3.02
N LEU A 277 11.09 -1.53 -2.72
CA LEU A 277 9.98 -1.72 -3.67
C LEU A 277 9.66 -0.34 -4.26
N TYR A 278 9.88 -0.14 -5.56
CA TYR A 278 9.62 1.16 -6.19
C TYR A 278 8.13 1.41 -6.49
N GLY A 279 7.37 0.34 -6.70
CA GLY A 279 5.93 0.37 -6.91
C GLY A 279 5.36 -1.02 -6.69
N ALA A 280 4.61 -1.19 -5.61
CA ALA A 280 4.04 -2.48 -5.20
C ALA A 280 2.78 -2.88 -6.01
N GLY A 281 2.27 -1.98 -6.85
CA GLY A 281 1.05 -2.13 -7.64
C GLY A 281 -0.22 -1.98 -6.82
N ASP A 282 -1.34 -2.45 -7.36
CA ASP A 282 -2.58 -2.61 -6.60
C ASP A 282 -2.63 -4.01 -5.97
N PHE A 283 -3.25 -4.13 -4.80
CA PHE A 283 -3.53 -5.44 -4.20
C PHE A 283 -5.02 -5.76 -4.19
N ILE A 284 -5.86 -4.80 -3.80
CA ILE A 284 -7.32 -4.90 -3.85
C ILE A 284 -7.82 -3.61 -4.52
N ASN A 285 -8.56 -3.74 -5.62
CA ASN A 285 -9.15 -2.61 -6.36
C ASN A 285 -10.48 -3.02 -6.99
N ASP A 286 -11.21 -2.02 -7.51
CA ASP A 286 -12.45 -2.22 -8.27
C ASP A 286 -12.26 -1.97 -9.78
N TYR A 287 -11.05 -2.18 -10.30
CA TYR A 287 -10.70 -1.90 -11.71
C TYR A 287 -11.19 -2.96 -12.70
N GLU A 288 -11.80 -4.05 -12.22
CA GLU A 288 -12.28 -5.14 -13.06
C GLU A 288 -13.32 -4.63 -14.08
N GLY A 289 -13.00 -4.76 -15.37
CA GLY A 289 -13.83 -4.28 -16.47
C GLY A 289 -13.57 -2.82 -16.89
N ILE A 290 -12.65 -2.11 -16.23
CA ILE A 290 -12.15 -0.80 -16.69
C ILE A 290 -11.05 -1.02 -17.74
N GLY A 291 -11.20 -0.41 -18.92
CA GLY A 291 -10.23 -0.50 -20.02
C GLY A 291 -9.25 0.67 -20.11
N GLY A 292 -8.23 0.53 -20.95
CA GLY A 292 -7.28 1.58 -21.33
C GLY A 292 -5.88 1.46 -20.74
N GLN A 293 -5.64 0.52 -19.82
CA GLN A 293 -4.34 0.28 -19.16
C GLN A 293 -3.99 -1.22 -19.10
N GLU A 294 -4.51 -2.02 -20.03
CA GLU A 294 -4.41 -3.48 -20.03
C GLU A 294 -2.95 -3.98 -20.05
N THR A 295 -2.04 -3.22 -20.66
CA THR A 295 -0.61 -3.53 -20.73
C THR A 295 0.05 -3.65 -19.36
N TYR A 296 -0.47 -2.95 -18.35
CA TYR A 296 0.08 -2.93 -16.99
C TYR A 296 -0.46 -4.06 -16.11
N ARG A 297 -1.50 -4.78 -16.57
CA ARG A 297 -2.12 -5.90 -15.85
C ARG A 297 -2.42 -5.57 -14.38
N GLY A 298 -3.17 -4.49 -14.13
CA GLY A 298 -3.60 -4.08 -12.79
C GLY A 298 -4.50 -5.10 -12.06
N ASP A 299 -4.91 -6.18 -12.74
CA ASP A 299 -5.54 -7.35 -12.13
C ASP A 299 -4.52 -8.28 -11.43
N LEU A 300 -3.24 -8.23 -11.81
CA LEU A 300 -2.17 -9.03 -11.23
C LEU A 300 -1.44 -8.26 -10.12
N SER A 301 -1.15 -8.96 -9.03
CA SER A 301 -0.53 -8.38 -7.84
C SER A 301 0.40 -9.36 -7.15
N LEU A 302 1.12 -8.88 -6.15
CA LEU A 302 2.04 -9.68 -5.35
C LEU A 302 1.78 -9.45 -3.86
N MET A 303 1.79 -10.54 -3.11
CA MET A 303 1.99 -10.52 -1.66
C MET A 303 3.49 -10.60 -1.40
N TYR A 304 4.09 -9.59 -0.77
CA TYR A 304 5.53 -9.54 -0.51
C TYR A 304 5.83 -9.97 0.93
N PHE A 305 6.73 -10.93 1.08
CA PHE A 305 7.14 -11.47 2.37
C PHE A 305 8.66 -11.32 2.58
N PRO A 306 9.16 -10.09 2.85
CA PRO A 306 10.55 -9.90 3.19
C PRO A 306 10.84 -10.47 4.58
N VAL A 307 11.88 -11.30 4.64
CA VAL A 307 12.50 -11.77 5.87
C VAL A 307 13.67 -10.83 6.18
N VAL A 308 13.60 -10.12 7.30
CA VAL A 308 14.57 -9.09 7.68
C VAL A 308 15.24 -9.49 8.99
N ASP A 309 16.57 -9.46 9.04
CA ASP A 309 17.31 -9.59 10.30
C ASP A 309 17.08 -8.34 11.16
N ILE A 310 16.45 -8.47 12.33
CA ILE A 310 16.01 -7.32 13.13
C ILE A 310 17.16 -6.53 13.76
N ALA A 311 18.32 -7.16 13.94
CA ALA A 311 19.47 -6.50 14.57
C ALA A 311 20.19 -5.57 13.58
N THR A 312 20.21 -5.96 12.31
CA THR A 312 20.96 -5.27 11.26
C THR A 312 20.05 -4.59 10.24
N GLY A 313 18.76 -4.95 10.21
CA GLY A 313 17.76 -4.58 9.21
C GLY A 313 18.05 -5.16 7.83
N LYS A 314 18.94 -6.13 7.68
CA LYS A 314 19.32 -6.68 6.37
C LYS A 314 18.22 -7.60 5.84
N LEU A 315 17.94 -7.51 4.56
CA LEU A 315 17.09 -8.45 3.84
C LEU A 315 17.80 -9.80 3.76
N VAL A 316 17.19 -10.83 4.33
CA VAL A 316 17.66 -12.22 4.27
C VAL A 316 17.05 -12.93 3.07
N GLU A 317 15.76 -12.70 2.82
CA GLU A 317 15.04 -13.26 1.67
C GLU A 317 13.85 -12.36 1.35
N LEU A 318 13.51 -12.24 0.06
CA LEU A 318 12.19 -11.79 -0.37
C LEU A 318 11.53 -12.92 -1.15
N SER A 319 10.45 -13.46 -0.60
CA SER A 319 9.52 -14.34 -1.32
C SER A 319 8.24 -13.58 -1.62
N MET A 320 7.67 -13.80 -2.79
CA MET A 320 6.47 -13.13 -3.26
C MET A 320 5.47 -14.17 -3.78
N THR A 321 4.22 -14.01 -3.40
CA THR A 321 3.12 -14.85 -3.87
C THR A 321 2.34 -14.12 -4.95
N PRO A 322 2.35 -14.62 -6.21
CA PRO A 322 1.53 -14.09 -7.30
C PRO A 322 0.03 -14.23 -7.03
N THR A 323 -0.69 -13.13 -7.20
CA THR A 323 -2.14 -13.06 -7.03
C THR A 323 -2.82 -12.40 -8.22
N GLN A 324 -4.11 -12.68 -8.38
CA GLN A 324 -4.98 -12.04 -9.35
C GLN A 324 -6.29 -11.62 -8.67
N THR A 325 -6.64 -10.34 -8.80
CA THR A 325 -7.96 -9.84 -8.43
C THR A 325 -8.95 -10.22 -9.52
N ARG A 326 -9.98 -10.97 -9.12
CA ARG A 326 -11.10 -11.34 -9.98
C ARG A 326 -12.36 -11.41 -9.14
N ARG A 327 -13.46 -10.82 -9.61
CA ARG A 327 -14.71 -10.65 -8.86
C ARG A 327 -14.51 -9.90 -7.54
N PHE A 328 -13.71 -8.83 -7.56
CA PHE A 328 -13.32 -8.05 -6.37
C PHE A 328 -12.74 -8.90 -5.22
N ARG A 329 -12.17 -10.06 -5.55
CA ARG A 329 -11.57 -11.00 -4.61
C ARG A 329 -10.16 -11.33 -5.05
N VAL A 330 -9.23 -11.35 -4.11
CA VAL A 330 -7.85 -11.80 -4.35
C VAL A 330 -7.84 -13.33 -4.47
N ASN A 331 -7.31 -13.84 -5.58
CA ASN A 331 -7.12 -15.26 -5.85
C ASN A 331 -5.64 -15.53 -6.11
N ARG A 332 -5.18 -16.78 -5.98
CA ARG A 332 -3.87 -17.16 -6.53
C ARG A 332 -3.85 -16.89 -8.03
N ALA A 333 -2.77 -16.30 -8.53
CA ALA A 333 -2.66 -16.04 -9.96
C ALA A 333 -2.66 -17.36 -10.76
N PRO A 334 -3.31 -17.41 -11.94
CA PRO A 334 -3.16 -18.52 -12.86
C PRO A 334 -1.75 -18.54 -13.45
N GLU A 335 -1.36 -19.66 -14.06
CA GLU A 335 -0.04 -19.86 -14.69
C GLU A 335 0.39 -18.69 -15.59
N GLU A 336 -0.52 -18.21 -16.44
CA GLU A 336 -0.27 -17.09 -17.33
C GLU A 336 0.02 -15.78 -16.58
N GLY A 337 -0.61 -15.57 -15.42
CA GLY A 337 -0.39 -14.41 -14.56
C GLY A 337 0.93 -14.51 -13.80
N ILE A 338 1.27 -15.70 -13.29
CA ILE A 338 2.55 -15.97 -12.65
C ILE A 338 3.69 -15.70 -13.63
N ARG A 339 3.61 -16.26 -14.84
CA ARG A 339 4.62 -16.05 -15.89
C ARG A 339 4.73 -14.57 -16.28
N TRP A 340 3.62 -13.86 -16.42
CA TRP A 340 3.65 -12.44 -16.75
C TRP A 340 4.34 -11.60 -15.66
N LEU A 341 4.07 -11.89 -14.38
CA LEU A 341 4.72 -11.22 -13.25
C LEU A 341 6.22 -11.54 -13.19
N GLU A 342 6.60 -12.81 -13.41
CA GLU A 342 7.99 -13.24 -13.49
C GLU A 342 8.75 -12.54 -14.63
N GLU A 343 8.18 -12.52 -15.84
CA GLU A 343 8.76 -11.85 -17.01
C GLU A 343 8.87 -10.35 -16.80
N THR A 344 7.87 -9.72 -16.18
CA THR A 344 7.87 -8.29 -15.88
C THR A 344 8.96 -7.95 -14.88
N LEU A 345 9.04 -8.67 -13.75
CA LEU A 345 10.09 -8.42 -12.76
C LEU A 345 11.49 -8.71 -13.32
N ASN A 346 11.65 -9.72 -14.17
CA ASN A 346 12.91 -10.02 -14.87
C ASN A 346 13.23 -9.07 -16.04
N ARG A 347 12.29 -8.22 -16.45
CA ARG A 347 12.53 -7.10 -17.37
C ARG A 347 12.93 -5.84 -16.60
N GLU A 348 12.23 -5.53 -15.51
CA GLU A 348 12.36 -4.26 -14.79
C GLU A 348 13.43 -4.24 -13.68
N SER A 349 13.75 -5.39 -13.07
CA SER A 349 14.70 -5.46 -11.93
C SER A 349 16.18 -5.58 -12.33
N PRO A 350 16.60 -6.15 -13.48
CA PRO A 350 18.03 -6.26 -13.81
C PRO A 350 18.80 -4.94 -13.85
N PRO A 351 18.25 -3.81 -14.35
CA PRO A 351 18.92 -2.51 -14.26
C PRO A 351 19.16 -2.02 -12.82
N LEU A 352 18.49 -2.62 -11.84
CA LEU A 352 18.62 -2.38 -10.41
C LEU A 352 19.49 -3.44 -9.71
N GLY A 353 20.11 -4.34 -10.47
CA GLY A 353 20.97 -5.39 -9.92
C GLY A 353 20.21 -6.56 -9.30
N ALA A 354 18.96 -6.80 -9.68
CA ALA A 354 18.18 -7.93 -9.17
C ALA A 354 17.43 -8.68 -10.27
N ARG A 355 17.05 -9.92 -9.98
CA ARG A 355 16.14 -10.75 -10.79
C ARG A 355 15.23 -11.55 -9.89
N VAL A 356 14.24 -12.22 -10.47
CA VAL A 356 13.39 -13.17 -9.75
C VAL A 356 13.48 -14.58 -10.34
N GLU A 357 13.38 -15.56 -9.47
CA GLU A 357 13.31 -16.98 -9.83
C GLU A 357 12.02 -17.57 -9.26
N ARG A 358 11.26 -18.28 -10.09
CA ARG A 358 10.10 -19.05 -9.64
C ARG A 358 10.51 -20.35 -8.95
N ARG A 359 9.94 -20.62 -7.77
CA ARG A 359 10.06 -21.88 -7.03
C ARG A 359 9.01 -22.90 -7.48
N ALA A 360 9.17 -24.14 -7.05
CA ALA A 360 8.23 -25.24 -7.34
C ALA A 360 6.83 -25.05 -6.74
N ASP A 361 6.67 -24.16 -5.74
CA ASP A 361 5.40 -23.76 -5.13
C ASP A 361 4.82 -22.47 -5.75
N ASP A 362 5.33 -22.09 -6.91
CA ASP A 362 4.96 -20.90 -7.68
C ASP A 362 5.26 -19.56 -7.00
N ALA A 363 5.95 -19.57 -5.85
CA ALA A 363 6.46 -18.35 -5.26
C ALA A 363 7.60 -17.78 -6.11
N LEU A 364 7.61 -16.46 -6.30
CA LEU A 364 8.72 -15.74 -6.91
C LEU A 364 9.71 -15.33 -5.82
N VAL A 365 11.00 -15.51 -6.06
CA VAL A 365 12.04 -15.20 -5.07
C VAL A 365 13.05 -14.24 -5.67
N LEU A 366 13.34 -13.17 -4.95
CA LEU A 366 14.33 -12.19 -5.39
C LEU A 366 15.75 -12.75 -5.28
N ARG A 367 16.56 -12.51 -6.30
CA ARG A 367 18.01 -12.75 -6.35
C ARG A 367 18.70 -11.45 -6.69
N ALA A 368 19.39 -10.87 -5.71
CA ALA A 368 20.25 -9.71 -5.93
C ALA A 368 21.62 -10.16 -6.45
N PHE A 369 22.21 -9.37 -7.34
CA PHE A 369 23.60 -9.52 -7.76
C PHE A 369 24.49 -8.82 -6.74
N ALA A 370 25.65 -9.44 -6.46
CA ALA A 370 26.65 -8.87 -5.55
C ALA A 370 27.41 -7.71 -6.21
#